data_AF-A0A947BVX8-F1
#
_entry.id   AF-A0A947BVX8-F1
#
_cell.length_a   1.000
_cell.length_b   1.000
_cell.length_c   1.000
_cell.angle_alpha   90.00
_cell.angle_beta   90.00
_cell.angle_gamma   90.00
#
_symmetry.space_group_name_H-M   'P 1'
#
loop_
_entity.id
_entity.type
_entity.pdbx_description
1 polymer ?
#
loop_
_entity_poly.entity_id
_entity_poly.type
_entity_poly.pdbx_seq_one_letter_code
_entity_poly.pdbx_strand_id
1 'polypeptide(L)' 'MAARVGNPVPHDSAQLHVTGQAAYTDDLPEPRDLLHLAVGMSERAHARVRGMDLDAVREAQGVV' A
#
# COMPACT_ATOMS: atom_id res chain seq x y z
N MET A 1 -12.61 -38.03 9.73
CA MET A 1 -12.17 -36.82 9.00
C MET A 1 -11.60 -37.27 7.67
N ALA A 2 -12.14 -36.80 6.55
CA ALA A 2 -11.58 -37.12 5.23
C ALA A 2 -10.23 -36.41 5.05
N ALA A 3 -9.20 -37.15 4.62
CA ALA A 3 -7.89 -36.60 4.30
C ALA A 3 -8.01 -35.60 3.12
N ARG A 4 -7.55 -34.36 3.31
CA ARG A 4 -7.58 -33.31 2.27
C ARG A 4 -6.32 -33.25 1.41
N VAL A 5 -5.30 -34.04 1.76
CA VAL A 5 -4.02 -34.09 1.05
C VAL A 5 -4.22 -34.69 -0.35
N GLY A 6 -3.80 -33.97 -1.39
CA GLY A 6 -3.89 -34.40 -2.79
C GLY A 6 -5.16 -33.98 -3.55
N ASN A 7 -6.13 -33.34 -2.88
CA ASN A 7 -7.35 -32.86 -3.53
C ASN A 7 -7.23 -31.38 -3.96
N PRO A 8 -7.78 -30.98 -5.12
CA PRO A 8 -7.81 -29.59 -5.56
C PRO A 8 -8.92 -28.81 -4.82
N VAL A 9 -8.70 -28.53 -3.54
CA VAL A 9 -9.65 -27.77 -2.72
C VAL A 9 -9.59 -26.29 -3.13
N PRO A 10 -10.74 -25.61 -3.32
CA PRO A 10 -10.76 -24.17 -3.56
C PRO A 10 -10.05 -23.39 -2.45
N HIS A 11 -9.44 -22.26 -2.80
CA HIS A 11 -8.82 -21.35 -1.83
C HIS A 11 -9.86 -20.87 -0.80
N ASP A 12 -9.52 -20.86 0.48
CA ASP A 12 -10.45 -20.55 1.57
C ASP A 12 -11.13 -19.17 1.39
N SER A 13 -10.37 -18.16 0.96
CA SER A 13 -10.88 -16.81 0.68
C SER A 13 -11.47 -16.60 -0.72
N ALA A 14 -11.62 -17.64 -1.56
CA ALA A 14 -12.03 -17.47 -2.96
C ALA A 14 -13.35 -16.70 -3.12
N GLN A 15 -14.35 -17.00 -2.26
CA GLN A 15 -15.63 -16.29 -2.26
C GLN A 15 -15.45 -14.82 -1.85
N LEU A 16 -14.60 -14.54 -0.87
CA LEU A 16 -14.32 -13.17 -0.41
C LEU A 16 -13.62 -12.36 -1.51
N HIS A 17 -12.72 -12.97 -2.28
CA HIS A 17 -12.07 -12.30 -3.42
C HIS A 17 -13.09 -11.89 -4.50
N VAL A 18 -13.99 -12.80 -4.90
CA VAL A 18 -14.92 -12.53 -6.01
C VAL A 18 -16.10 -11.64 -5.62
N THR A 19 -16.37 -11.51 -4.32
CA THR A 19 -17.42 -10.62 -3.79
C THR A 19 -16.88 -9.24 -3.38
N GLY A 20 -15.55 -9.06 -3.37
CA GLY A 20 -14.92 -7.84 -2.85
C GLY A 20 -14.98 -7.71 -1.32
N GLN A 21 -15.15 -8.82 -0.61
CA GLN A 21 -15.25 -8.85 0.87
C GLN A 21 -13.94 -9.27 1.54
N ALA A 22 -12.93 -9.68 0.78
CA ALA A 22 -11.61 -9.94 1.32
C ALA A 22 -10.97 -8.59 1.70
N ALA A 23 -10.64 -8.43 2.96
CA ALA A 23 -9.98 -7.21 3.44
C ALA A 23 -8.49 -7.24 3.07
N TYR A 24 -8.06 -6.27 2.27
CA TYR A 24 -6.67 -5.91 2.04
C TYR A 24 -6.30 -4.69 2.88
N THR A 25 -5.00 -4.38 2.99
CA THR A 25 -4.50 -3.32 3.87
C THR A 25 -5.16 -1.96 3.63
N ASP A 26 -5.42 -1.62 2.36
CA ASP A 26 -6.01 -0.34 1.96
C ASP A 26 -7.54 -0.31 2.07
N ASP A 27 -8.18 -1.47 2.31
CA ASP A 27 -9.62 -1.55 2.56
C ASP A 27 -9.96 -1.28 4.03
N LEU A 28 -8.94 -1.24 4.90
CA LEU A 28 -9.12 -1.02 6.32
C LEU A 28 -9.51 0.44 6.58
N PRO A 29 -10.44 0.71 7.50
CA PRO A 29 -10.79 2.08 7.86
C PRO A 29 -9.57 2.87 8.34
N GLU A 30 -9.41 4.08 7.81
CA GLU A 30 -8.33 4.97 8.23
C GLU A 30 -8.47 5.34 9.72
N PRO A 31 -7.41 5.19 10.53
CA PRO A 31 -7.38 5.71 11.89
C PRO A 31 -7.56 7.24 11.91
N ARG A 32 -8.01 7.78 13.04
CA ARG A 32 -8.02 9.23 13.23
C ARG A 32 -6.61 9.78 13.10
N ASP A 33 -6.50 10.91 12.41
CA ASP A 33 -5.25 11.64 12.19
C ASP A 33 -4.21 10.84 11.38
N LEU A 34 -4.64 9.85 10.58
CA LEU A 34 -3.76 9.15 9.63
C LEU A 34 -3.15 10.16 8.64
N LEU A 35 -1.82 10.13 8.54
CA LEU A 35 -1.08 10.89 7.55
C LEU A 35 -0.83 10.04 6.30
N HIS A 36 -0.84 10.71 5.16
CA HIS A 36 -0.49 10.12 3.88
C HIS A 36 0.98 10.42 3.55
N LEU A 37 1.65 9.46 2.92
CA LEU A 37 3.06 9.59 2.55
C LEU A 37 3.23 9.49 1.03
N ALA A 38 3.92 10.47 0.47
CA ALA A 38 4.36 10.48 -0.92
C ALA A 38 5.89 10.61 -0.97
N VAL A 39 6.56 9.80 -1.79
CA VAL A 39 8.02 9.74 -1.86
C VAL A 39 8.51 10.35 -3.17
N GLY A 40 9.41 11.34 -3.05
CA GLY A 40 10.21 11.81 -4.18
C GLY A 40 11.31 10.81 -4.52
N MET A 41 11.32 10.30 -5.75
CA MET A 41 12.26 9.28 -6.21
C MET A 41 13.39 9.90 -7.05
N SER A 42 14.56 9.25 -7.05
CA SER A 42 15.66 9.67 -7.91
C SER A 42 15.32 9.49 -9.39
N GLU A 43 15.54 10.52 -10.19
CA GLU A 43 15.46 10.44 -11.66
C GLU A 43 16.75 9.90 -12.30
N ARG A 44 17.76 9.57 -11.50
CA ARG A 44 19.07 9.08 -11.95
C ARG A 44 19.37 7.75 -11.27
N ALA A 45 19.75 6.75 -12.06
CA ALA A 45 20.15 5.45 -11.54
C ALA A 45 21.40 5.52 -10.64
N HIS A 46 22.33 6.44 -10.94
CA HIS A 46 23.53 6.68 -10.14
C HIS A 46 23.95 8.15 -10.22
N ALA A 47 23.97 8.82 -9.08
CA ALA A 47 24.40 10.22 -8.96
C ALA A 47 24.76 10.52 -7.49
N ARG A 48 25.39 11.68 -7.27
CA ARG A 48 25.55 12.24 -5.92
C ARG A 48 24.55 13.37 -5.73
N VAL A 49 23.74 13.30 -4.68
CA VAL A 49 22.88 14.41 -4.25
C VAL A 49 23.77 15.54 -3.73
N ARG A 50 23.71 16.72 -4.36
CA ARG A 50 24.50 17.90 -3.97
C ARG A 50 23.70 18.90 -3.15
N GLY A 51 22.38 18.87 -3.27
CA GLY A 51 21.43 19.72 -2.56
C GLY A 51 20.00 19.28 -2.91
N MET A 52 19.04 19.80 -2.16
CA MET A 52 17.61 19.58 -2.37
C MET A 52 16.87 20.84 -1.92
N ASP A 53 16.02 21.36 -2.79
CA ASP A 53 15.07 22.43 -2.48
C ASP A 53 13.69 21.78 -2.27
N LEU A 54 13.09 22.04 -1.11
CA LEU A 54 11.81 21.47 -0.69
C LEU A 54 10.76 22.55 -0.40
N ASP A 55 11.02 23.81 -0.71
CA ASP A 55 10.14 24.91 -0.29
C ASP A 55 8.74 24.74 -0.88
N ALA A 56 8.65 24.40 -2.18
CA ALA A 56 7.38 24.09 -2.83
C ALA A 56 6.61 22.92 -2.18
N VAL A 57 7.32 21.91 -1.63
CA VAL A 57 6.69 20.79 -0.92
C VAL A 57 6.14 21.26 0.43
N ARG A 58 6.91 22.07 1.15
CA ARG A 58 6.50 22.63 2.46
C ARG A 58 5.31 23.58 2.35
N GLU A 59 5.19 24.29 1.23
CA GLU A 59 4.11 25.24 0.95
C GLU A 59 2.83 24.56 0.43
N ALA A 60 2.89 23.28 0.05
CA ALA A 60 1.73 22.58 -0.46
C ALA A 60 0.65 22.38 0.62
N GLN A 61 -0.61 22.57 0.22
CA GLN A 61 -1.76 22.45 1.13
C GLN A 61 -1.83 21.06 1.76
N GLY A 62 -1.92 21.01 3.09
CA GLY A 62 -2.11 19.77 3.85
C GLY A 62 -0.83 18.98 4.12
N VAL A 63 0.34 19.47 3.70
CA VAL A 63 1.63 18.93 4.12
C VAL A 63 1.88 19.29 5.60
N VAL A 64 2.40 18.33 6.35
CA VAL A 64 2.68 18.43 7.80
C VAL A 64 4.13 18.12 8.13
#